data_AF-A0A9E3YX26-F1
#
_entry.id   AF-A0A9E3YX26-F1
#
_cell.length_a   1.000
_cell.length_b   1.000
_cell.length_c   1.000
_cell.angle_alpha   90.00
_cell.angle_beta   90.00
_cell.angle_gamma   90.00
#
_symmetry.space_group_name_H-M   'P 1'
#
loop_
_entity.id
_entity.type
_entity.pdbx_description
1 polymer ?
#
loop_
_entity_poly.entity_id
_entity_poly.type
_entity_poly.pdbx_seq_one_letter_code
_entity_poly.pdbx_strand_id
1 'polypeptide(L)'
;MNPLLGVFFHWLGGLSSATFYVPYKRIKRWSWEIFWLTGGVFSWLLMPWIVAAIQTEDLLGVLGRTPGDIWFWCWFWGAMWGFGGLTFGLTMRYLGLSLGMAVALGLTTVIGTLGPPIFDGSIVDVATQT
;
A
#
# COMPACT_ATOMS: atom_id res chain seq x y z
N MET A 1 -5.02 -21.67 -14.68
CA MET A 1 -5.50 -20.74 -13.63
C MET A 1 -7.01 -20.81 -13.59
N ASN A 2 -7.62 -21.01 -12.41
CA ASN A 2 -9.08 -21.07 -12.27
C ASN A 2 -9.64 -19.64 -12.11
N PRO A 3 -10.38 -19.09 -13.09
CA PRO A 3 -10.87 -17.71 -13.04
C PRO A 3 -11.79 -17.44 -11.84
N LEU A 4 -12.56 -18.44 -11.39
CA LEU A 4 -13.46 -18.30 -10.24
C LEU A 4 -12.68 -18.09 -8.94
N LEU A 5 -11.55 -18.78 -8.79
CA LEU A 5 -10.68 -18.63 -7.64
C LEU A 5 -10.04 -17.23 -7.62
N GLY A 6 -9.66 -16.71 -8.79
CA GLY A 6 -9.15 -15.35 -8.93
C GLY A 6 -10.18 -14.28 -8.53
N VAL A 7 -11.42 -14.40 -9.02
CA VAL A 7 -12.53 -13.52 -8.64
C VAL A 7 -12.82 -13.61 -7.15
N PHE A 8 -12.81 -14.82 -6.58
CA PHE A 8 -13.03 -15.03 -5.15
C PHE A 8 -11.96 -14.34 -4.29
N PHE A 9 -10.68 -14.50 -4.61
CA PHE A 9 -9.59 -13.83 -3.89
C PHE A 9 -9.63 -12.30 -4.05
N HIS A 10 -10.00 -11.81 -5.24
CA HIS A 10 -10.18 -10.38 -5.47
C HIS A 10 -11.31 -9.81 -4.60
N TRP A 11 -12.46 -10.49 -4.56
CA TRP A 11 -13.58 -10.12 -3.70
C TRP A 11 -13.21 -10.14 -2.22
N LEU A 12 -12.49 -11.17 -1.76
CA LEU A 12 -12.04 -11.31 -0.38
C LEU A 12 -11.07 -10.17 0.02
N GLY A 13 -10.15 -9.80 -0.89
CA GLY A 13 -9.26 -8.66 -0.70
C GLY A 13 -10.02 -7.34 -0.59
N GLY A 14 -10.99 -7.10 -1.49
CA GLY A 14 -11.85 -5.92 -1.45
C GLY A 14 -12.68 -5.83 -0.16
N LEU A 15 -13.26 -6.96 0.29
CA LEU A 15 -13.99 -7.04 1.55
C LEU A 15 -13.09 -6.71 2.75
N SER A 16 -11.89 -7.27 2.79
CA SER A 16 -10.92 -7.01 3.88
C SER A 16 -10.53 -5.52 3.92
N SER A 17 -10.27 -4.92 2.76
CA SER A 17 -9.95 -3.49 2.65
C SER A 17 -11.13 -2.59 3.05
N ALA A 18 -12.37 -2.96 2.74
CA ALA A 18 -13.54 -2.16 3.11
C ALA A 18 -13.88 -2.27 4.61
N THR A 19 -13.72 -3.46 5.18
CA THR A 19 -14.08 -3.75 6.58
C THR A 19 -13.07 -3.23 7.58
N PHE A 20 -11.82 -3.00 7.18
CA PHE A 20 -10.75 -2.50 8.06
C PHE A 20 -11.12 -1.19 8.79
N TYR A 21 -11.93 -0.31 8.18
CA TYR A 21 -12.42 0.93 8.82
C TYR A 21 -13.63 0.75 9.75
N VAL A 22 -14.33 -0.39 9.71
CA VAL A 22 -15.57 -0.62 10.47
C VAL A 22 -15.35 -0.65 11.99
N PRO A 23 -14.33 -1.37 12.53
CA PRO A 23 -14.01 -1.32 13.95
C PRO A 23 -13.64 0.08 14.42
N TYR A 24 -13.12 0.92 13.52
CA TYR A 24 -12.56 2.22 13.86
C TYR A 24 -13.63 3.23 14.25
N LYS A 25 -14.87 3.07 13.74
CA LYS A 25 -16.04 3.85 14.19
C LYS A 25 -16.40 3.62 15.67
N ARG A 26 -15.93 2.54 16.29
CA ARG A 26 -16.20 2.22 17.70
C ARG A 26 -15.20 2.89 18.66
N ILE A 27 -14.07 3.38 18.16
CA ILE A 27 -13.02 4.02 18.95
C ILE A 27 -13.26 5.53 18.98
N LYS A 28 -13.98 6.01 19.99
CA LYS A 28 -14.40 7.42 20.10
C LYS A 28 -13.45 8.31 20.90
N ARG A 29 -12.48 7.74 21.61
CA ARG A 29 -11.64 8.46 22.59
C ARG A 29 -10.23 8.80 22.09
N TRP A 30 -9.84 8.32 20.92
CA TRP A 30 -8.50 8.50 20.39
C TRP A 30 -8.49 9.61 19.35
N SER A 31 -7.39 10.38 19.30
CA SER A 31 -7.16 11.23 18.14
C SER A 31 -6.90 10.36 16.92
N TRP A 32 -7.23 10.87 15.74
CA TRP A 32 -7.07 10.15 14.49
C TRP A 32 -5.61 9.75 14.23
N GLU A 33 -4.65 10.58 14.64
CA GLU A 33 -3.21 10.36 14.47
C GLU A 33 -2.72 9.17 15.30
N ILE A 34 -3.05 9.13 16.60
CA ILE A 34 -2.66 8.04 17.50
C ILE A 34 -3.29 6.73 17.02
N PHE A 35 -4.53 6.82 16.58
CA PHE A 35 -5.28 5.71 16.03
C PHE A 35 -4.63 5.14 14.75
N TRP A 36 -4.34 5.99 13.77
CA TRP A 36 -3.72 5.58 12.51
C TRP A 36 -2.31 5.04 12.71
N LEU A 37 -1.50 5.68 13.56
CA LEU A 37 -0.15 5.21 13.88
C LEU A 37 -0.17 3.84 14.57
N THR A 38 -1.08 3.62 15.51
CA THR A 38 -1.17 2.34 16.22
C THR A 38 -1.61 1.22 15.28
N GLY A 39 -2.59 1.47 14.41
CA GLY A 39 -3.00 0.53 13.36
C GLY A 39 -1.87 0.24 12.36
N GLY A 40 -1.12 1.27 11.98
CA GLY A 40 0.05 1.17 11.10
C GLY A 40 1.18 0.36 11.73
N VAL A 41 1.54 0.60 12.99
CA VAL A 41 2.55 -0.18 13.72
C VAL A 41 2.14 -1.65 13.81
N PHE A 42 0.89 -1.93 14.15
CA PHE A 42 0.43 -3.32 14.22
C PHE A 42 0.47 -4.00 12.83
N SER A 43 -0.03 -3.34 11.80
CA SER A 43 -0.20 -3.96 10.47
C SER A 43 1.10 -4.00 9.66
N TRP A 44 2.00 -3.04 9.82
CA TRP A 44 3.22 -2.91 9.02
C TRP A 44 4.49 -3.34 9.74
N LEU A 45 4.49 -3.35 11.08
CA LEU A 45 5.61 -3.85 11.86
C LEU A 45 5.28 -5.20 12.48
N LEU A 46 4.26 -5.32 13.32
CA LEU A 46 4.04 -6.55 14.08
C LEU A 46 3.59 -7.72 13.20
N MET A 47 2.59 -7.51 12.35
CA MET A 47 2.03 -8.59 11.51
C MET A 47 3.04 -9.20 10.53
N PRO A 48 3.85 -8.43 9.79
CA PRO A 48 4.86 -9.00 8.89
C PRO A 48 5.88 -9.86 9.63
N TRP A 49 6.33 -9.43 10.82
CA TRP A 49 7.26 -10.22 11.64
C TRP A 49 6.63 -11.52 12.15
N ILE A 50 5.37 -11.47 12.61
CA ILE A 50 4.64 -12.67 13.07
C ILE A 50 4.47 -13.67 11.92
N VAL A 51 3.96 -13.20 10.77
CA VAL A 51 3.73 -14.05 9.61
C VAL A 51 5.04 -14.62 9.08
N ALA A 52 6.09 -13.80 9.00
CA ALA A 52 7.41 -14.25 8.55
C ALA A 52 8.00 -15.30 9.50
N ALA A 53 7.82 -15.15 10.82
CA ALA A 53 8.29 -16.12 11.80
C ALA A 53 7.52 -17.46 11.73
N ILE A 54 6.24 -17.44 11.34
CA ILE A 54 5.44 -18.67 11.19
C ILE A 54 5.73 -19.38 9.87
N GLN A 55 5.96 -18.62 8.79
CA GLN A 55 6.15 -19.16 7.43
C GLN A 55 7.61 -19.48 7.08
N THR A 56 8.58 -19.07 7.90
CA THR A 56 10.01 -19.20 7.60
C THR A 56 10.74 -19.97 8.69
N GLU A 57 11.61 -20.91 8.31
CA GLU A 57 12.40 -21.69 9.27
C GLU A 57 13.67 -20.95 9.77
N ASP A 58 14.25 -20.05 8.97
CA ASP A 58 15.46 -19.28 9.30
C ASP A 58 15.30 -17.79 8.92
N LEU A 59 14.35 -17.11 9.57
CA LEU A 59 14.04 -15.70 9.27
C LEU A 59 15.28 -14.79 9.44
N LEU A 60 15.98 -14.92 10.57
CA LEU A 60 17.12 -14.05 10.87
C LEU A 60 18.34 -14.35 10.00
N GLY A 61 18.57 -15.60 9.62
CA GLY A 61 19.66 -15.96 8.71
C GLY A 61 19.41 -15.45 7.28
N VAL A 62 18.16 -15.47 6.80
CA VAL A 62 17.80 -14.88 5.49
C VAL A 62 17.99 -13.37 5.50
N LEU A 63 17.51 -12.69 6.55
CA LEU A 63 17.69 -11.24 6.71
C LEU A 63 19.18 -10.86 6.81
N GLY A 64 19.98 -11.65 7.54
CA GLY A 64 21.42 -11.40 7.68
C GLY A 64 22.24 -11.66 6.41
N ARG A 65 21.79 -12.54 5.52
CA ARG A 65 22.42 -12.79 4.20
C ARG A 65 22.00 -11.77 3.14
N THR A 66 21.03 -10.91 3.44
CA THR A 66 20.49 -9.95 2.46
C THR A 66 21.51 -8.82 2.24
N PRO A 67 21.88 -8.53 0.97
CA PRO A 67 22.73 -7.40 0.59
C PRO A 67 22.26 -6.05 1.15
N GLY A 68 23.21 -5.18 1.50
CA GLY A 68 22.93 -3.88 2.12
C GLY A 68 22.21 -2.88 1.20
N ASP A 69 22.38 -3.00 -0.12
CA ASP A 69 21.66 -2.21 -1.12
C ASP A 69 20.17 -2.56 -1.14
N ILE A 70 19.82 -3.84 -1.03
CA ILE A 70 18.42 -4.29 -0.92
C ILE A 70 17.80 -3.72 0.35
N TRP A 71 18.51 -3.78 1.48
CA TRP A 71 18.06 -3.16 2.74
C TRP A 71 17.76 -1.66 2.57
N PHE A 72 18.65 -0.94 1.89
CA PHE A 72 18.47 0.48 1.61
C PHE A 72 17.21 0.72 0.77
N TRP A 73 17.03 0.02 -0.34
CA TRP A 73 15.89 0.22 -1.22
C TRP A 73 14.56 -0.20 -0.57
N CYS A 74 14.54 -1.31 0.18
CA CYS A 74 13.36 -1.73 0.93
C CYS A 74 12.95 -0.68 1.97
N TRP A 75 13.92 -0.14 2.71
CA TRP A 75 13.67 0.94 3.65
C TRP A 75 13.21 2.23 2.95
N PHE A 76 13.88 2.62 1.87
CA PHE A 76 13.59 3.85 1.13
C PHE A 76 12.18 3.84 0.53
N TRP A 77 11.82 2.78 -0.19
CA TRP A 77 10.49 2.64 -0.76
C TRP A 77 9.43 2.47 0.33
N GLY A 78 9.75 1.78 1.43
CA GLY A 78 8.87 1.70 2.60
C GLY A 78 8.61 3.06 3.24
N ALA A 79 9.63 3.90 3.38
CA ALA A 79 9.52 5.26 3.91
C ALA A 79 8.69 6.15 2.98
N MET A 80 8.93 6.09 1.66
CA MET A 80 8.13 6.81 0.67
C MET A 80 6.66 6.39 0.69
N TRP A 81 6.39 5.09 0.80
CA TRP A 81 5.03 4.58 0.91
C TRP A 81 4.34 5.05 2.20
N GLY A 82 5.04 5.01 3.34
CA GLY A 82 4.52 5.52 4.61
C GLY A 82 4.22 7.03 4.57
N PHE A 83 5.11 7.82 3.96
CA PHE A 83 4.90 9.25 3.73
C PHE A 83 3.70 9.51 2.81
N GLY A 84 3.55 8.75 1.72
CA GLY A 84 2.39 8.79 0.83
C GLY A 84 1.08 8.44 1.57
N GLY A 85 1.10 7.41 2.42
CA GLY A 85 -0.05 7.00 3.23
C GLY A 85 -0.48 8.08 4.24
N LEU A 86 0.47 8.73 4.90
CA LEU A 86 0.22 9.86 5.81
C LEU A 86 -0.45 11.04 5.09
N THR A 87 0.15 11.47 3.98
CA THR A 87 -0.37 12.61 3.19
C THR A 87 -1.71 12.32 2.55
N PHE A 88 -1.94 11.08 2.11
CA PHE A 88 -3.24 10.60 1.66
C PHE A 88 -4.30 10.65 2.79
N GLY A 89 -3.96 10.18 3.99
CA GLY A 89 -4.84 10.26 5.16
C GLY A 89 -5.21 11.70 5.53
N LEU A 90 -4.24 12.62 5.50
CA LEU A 90 -4.48 14.05 5.69
C LEU A 90 -5.39 14.63 4.60
N THR A 91 -5.16 14.24 3.34
CA THR A 91 -5.99 14.66 2.21
C THR A 91 -7.45 14.25 2.42
N MET A 92 -7.71 13.01 2.84
CA MET A 92 -9.07 12.56 3.15
C MET A 92 -9.70 13.31 4.32
N ARG A 93 -8.89 13.74 5.30
CA ARG A 93 -9.36 14.53 6.44
C ARG A 93 -9.75 15.96 6.04
N TYR A 94 -8.99 16.60 5.15
CA TYR A 94 -9.23 18.01 4.77
C TYR A 94 -10.17 18.18 3.58
N LEU A 95 -10.08 17.33 2.55
CA LEU A 95 -10.91 17.43 1.33
C LEU A 95 -12.15 16.55 1.38
N GLY A 96 -12.22 15.61 2.33
CA GLY A 96 -13.29 14.62 2.41
C GLY A 96 -13.09 13.43 1.45
N LEU A 97 -13.80 12.35 1.71
CA LEU A 97 -13.67 11.06 1.02
C LEU A 97 -13.99 11.14 -0.48
N SER A 98 -14.94 11.97 -0.91
CA SER A 98 -15.34 12.02 -2.32
C SER A 98 -14.28 12.71 -3.19
N LEU A 99 -13.96 13.97 -2.88
CA LEU A 99 -12.98 14.75 -3.64
C LEU A 99 -11.55 14.21 -3.46
N GLY A 100 -11.18 13.84 -2.23
CA GLY A 100 -9.85 13.31 -1.93
C GLY A 100 -9.55 12.03 -2.72
N MET A 101 -10.50 11.09 -2.79
CA MET A 101 -10.32 9.84 -3.55
C MET A 101 -10.27 10.09 -5.05
N ALA A 102 -11.13 10.96 -5.58
CA ALA A 102 -11.15 11.27 -7.01
C ALA A 102 -9.81 11.87 -7.49
N VAL A 103 -9.29 12.86 -6.75
CA VAL A 103 -8.02 13.51 -7.09
C VAL A 103 -6.85 12.55 -6.92
N ALA A 104 -6.78 11.83 -5.79
CA ALA A 104 -5.69 10.91 -5.53
C ALA A 104 -5.64 9.77 -6.57
N LEU A 105 -6.77 9.10 -6.83
CA LEU A 105 -6.81 8.02 -7.83
C LEU A 105 -6.57 8.54 -9.24
N GLY A 106 -7.07 9.73 -9.58
CA GLY A 106 -6.81 10.37 -10.87
C GLY A 106 -5.32 10.60 -11.10
N LEU A 107 -4.63 11.21 -10.12
CA LEU A 107 -3.19 11.46 -10.20
C LEU A 107 -2.38 10.16 -10.28
N THR A 108 -2.69 9.17 -9.45
CA THR A 108 -2.00 7.87 -9.46
C THR A 108 -2.22 7.12 -10.77
N THR A 109 -3.41 7.24 -11.38
CA THR A 109 -3.71 6.62 -12.68
C THR A 109 -2.88 7.26 -13.79
N VAL A 110 -2.83 8.59 -13.85
CA VAL A 110 -2.02 9.31 -14.85
C VAL A 110 -0.54 8.97 -14.70
N ILE A 111 0.01 9.09 -13.50
CA ILE A 111 1.44 8.80 -13.24
C ILE A 111 1.75 7.33 -13.48
N GLY A 112 0.90 6.41 -13.02
CA GLY A 112 1.11 4.97 -13.16
C GLY A 112 0.99 4.46 -14.59
N THR A 113 0.15 5.11 -15.41
CA THR A 113 -0.05 4.73 -16.82
C THR A 113 1.01 5.34 -17.72
N LEU A 114 1.38 6.60 -17.48
CA LEU A 114 2.35 7.32 -18.32
C LEU A 114 3.81 7.10 -17.87
N GLY A 115 4.03 6.77 -16.60
CA GLY A 115 5.37 6.60 -16.02
C GLY A 115 6.22 5.58 -16.78
N PRO A 116 5.80 4.31 -16.91
CA PRO A 116 6.61 3.30 -17.60
C PRO A 116 6.93 3.67 -19.06
N PRO A 117 5.96 4.09 -19.90
CA PRO A 117 6.27 4.57 -21.25
C PRO A 117 7.25 5.75 -21.32
N ILE A 118 7.19 6.68 -20.35
CA ILE A 118 8.12 7.81 -20.28
C ILE A 118 9.55 7.34 -19.99
N PHE A 119 9.71 6.44 -19.02
CA PHE A 119 11.04 5.92 -18.64
C PHE A 119 11.64 5.02 -19.72
N ASP A 120 10.81 4.22 -20.40
CA ASP A 120 11.24 3.30 -21.45
C ASP A 120 11.40 3.98 -22.82
N GLY A 121 11.01 5.26 -22.96
CA GLY A 121 11.08 6.02 -24.20
C GLY A 121 10.05 5.63 -25.27
N SER A 122 9.09 4.77 -24.92
CA SER A 122 8.10 4.17 -25.84
C SER A 122 6.78 4.93 -25.92
N ILE A 123 6.69 6.15 -25.39
CA ILE A 123 5.47 6.98 -25.44
C ILE A 123 4.93 7.09 -26.88
N VAL A 124 5.82 7.35 -27.85
CA VAL A 124 5.43 7.53 -29.25
C VAL A 124 4.90 6.23 -29.84
N ASP A 125 5.48 5.09 -29.46
CA ASP A 125 5.03 3.76 -29.91
C ASP A 125 3.66 3.41 -29.33
N VAL A 126 3.43 3.71 -28.05
CA VAL A 126 2.12 3.51 -27.41
C VAL A 126 1.06 4.46 -28.00
N ALA A 127 1.42 5.70 -28.33
CA ALA A 127 0.52 6.68 -28.92
C ALA A 127 0.18 6.43 -30.40
N THR A 128 1.00 5.64 -31.10
CA THR A 128 0.80 5.31 -32.52
C THR A 128 0.19 3.93 -32.75
N GLN A 129 0.09 3.09 -31.71
CA GLN A 129 -0.56 1.77 -31.75
C GLN A 129 -2.09 1.81 -31.49
N THR A 130 -2.66 2.98 -31.21
CA THR A 130 -4.11 3.22 -31.16
C THR A 130 -4.65 3.69 -32.50
#